data_AF-Q7RHB1-F1
#
_entry.id   AF-Q7RHB1-F1
#
_cell.length_a   1.000
_cell.length_b   1.000
_cell.length_c   1.000
_cell.angle_alpha   90.00
_cell.angle_beta   90.00
_cell.angle_gamma   90.00
#
_symmetry.space_group_name_H-M   'P 1'
#
loop_
_entity.id
_entity.type
_entity.pdbx_description
1 polymer ?
#
loop_
_entity_poly.entity_id
_entity_poly.type
_entity_poly.pdbx_seq_one_letter_code
_entity_poly.pdbx_strand_id
1 'polypeptide(L)'
;MEEVIDDLIYYVRTDEIDEIQKILETENIKTINDIKDENNNSLLHFACANNNVDMIRFLLYECSIDYNTFNNSGNSPLLWAIRKIKIL
;
A
#
# COMPACT_ATOMS: atom_id res chain seq x y z
N MET A 1 -11.59 -3.17 11.38
CA MET A 1 -11.36 -3.25 9.92
C MET A 1 -10.96 -1.90 9.37
N GLU A 2 -11.77 -0.86 9.52
CA GLU A 2 -11.38 0.50 9.08
C GLU A 2 -10.12 1.00 9.79
N GLU A 3 -10.06 0.87 11.12
CA GLU A 3 -8.86 1.17 11.92
C GLU A 3 -7.60 0.43 11.45
N VAL A 4 -7.74 -0.85 11.07
CA VAL A 4 -6.63 -1.67 10.55
C VAL A 4 -6.16 -1.19 9.18
N ILE A 5 -7.08 -0.74 8.32
CA ILE A 5 -6.73 -0.16 7.01
C ILE A 5 -5.93 1.12 7.21
N ASP A 6 -6.40 2.00 8.10
CA ASP A 6 -5.74 3.27 8.40
C ASP A 6 -4.34 3.04 9.00
N ASP A 7 -4.20 2.11 9.94
CA ASP A 7 -2.92 1.72 10.53
C ASP A 7 -1.94 1.17 9.48
N LEU A 8 -2.39 0.26 8.63
CA LEU A 8 -1.55 -0.30 7.56
C LEU A 8 -1.11 0.76 6.56
N ILE A 9 -2.01 1.67 6.16
CA ILE A 9 -1.67 2.80 5.29
C ILE A 9 -0.68 3.72 6.00
N TYR A 10 -0.87 3.99 7.29
CA TYR A 10 0.03 4.80 8.10
C TYR A 10 1.44 4.20 8.12
N TYR A 11 1.58 2.91 8.47
CA TYR A 11 2.87 2.23 8.53
C TYR A 11 3.56 2.11 7.16
N VAL A 12 2.81 1.93 6.06
CA VAL A 12 3.38 2.01 4.71
C VAL A 12 3.96 3.39 4.42
N ARG A 13 3.31 4.45 4.91
CA ARG A 13 3.77 5.82 4.68
C ARG A 13 4.96 6.20 5.54
N THR A 14 5.08 5.63 6.74
CA THR A 14 6.17 5.88 7.67
C THR A 14 7.31 4.86 7.58
N ASP A 15 7.21 3.88 6.68
CA ASP A 15 8.22 2.83 6.45
C ASP A 15 8.42 1.86 7.63
N GLU A 16 7.33 1.50 8.30
CA GLU A 16 7.35 0.63 9.48
C GLU A 16 6.97 -0.81 9.10
N ILE A 17 7.83 -1.51 8.35
CA ILE A 17 7.58 -2.88 7.86
C ILE A 17 7.30 -3.85 9.02
N ASP A 18 8.04 -3.74 10.12
CA ASP A 18 7.90 -4.63 11.27
C ASP A 18 6.51 -4.52 11.91
N GLU A 19 5.95 -3.31 12.00
CA GLU A 19 4.58 -3.12 12.51
C GLU A 19 3.52 -3.63 11.52
N ILE A 20 3.78 -3.56 10.20
CA ILE A 20 2.93 -4.21 9.20
C ILE A 20 2.94 -5.74 9.41
N GLN A 21 4.11 -6.36 9.54
CA GLN A 21 4.18 -7.81 9.76
C GLN A 21 3.43 -8.22 11.03
N LYS A 22 3.65 -7.49 12.12
CA LYS A 22 2.99 -7.72 13.40
C LYS A 22 1.47 -7.60 13.30
N ILE A 23 0.92 -6.55 12.67
CA ILE A 23 -0.54 -6.42 12.55
C ILE A 23 -1.14 -7.51 11.66
N LEU A 24 -0.44 -7.91 10.59
CA LEU A 24 -0.89 -9.02 9.74
C LEU A 24 -0.96 -10.36 10.51
N GLU A 25 0.01 -10.60 11.39
CA GLU A 25 0.03 -11.76 12.26
C GLU A 25 -1.06 -11.71 13.35
N THR A 26 -1.17 -10.59 14.09
CA THR A 26 -2.10 -10.47 15.22
C THR A 26 -3.56 -10.46 14.77
N GLU A 27 -3.85 -9.82 13.65
CA GLU A 27 -5.21 -9.77 13.07
C GLU A 27 -5.50 -10.98 12.16
N ASN A 28 -4.55 -11.92 12.00
CA ASN A 28 -4.67 -13.11 11.15
C ASN A 28 -5.08 -12.78 9.71
N ILE A 29 -4.50 -11.70 9.17
CA ILE A 29 -4.75 -11.22 7.81
C ILE A 29 -3.91 -12.02 6.84
N LYS A 30 -4.57 -12.84 6.03
CA LYS A 30 -3.91 -13.73 5.05
C LYS A 30 -3.57 -13.05 3.73
N THR A 31 -4.24 -11.94 3.43
CA THR A 31 -4.07 -11.21 2.17
C THR A 31 -4.35 -9.73 2.41
N ILE A 32 -3.58 -8.88 1.74
CA ILE A 32 -3.71 -7.42 1.81
C ILE A 32 -4.34 -6.82 0.55
N ASN A 33 -4.81 -7.67 -0.39
CA ASN A 33 -5.36 -7.21 -1.67
C ASN A 33 -6.65 -6.40 -1.52
N ASP A 34 -7.43 -6.68 -0.47
CA ASP A 34 -8.69 -5.99 -0.18
C ASP A 34 -8.50 -4.77 0.74
N ILE A 35 -7.26 -4.49 1.16
CA ILE A 35 -6.92 -3.36 2.04
C ILE A 35 -6.69 -2.13 1.18
N LYS A 36 -7.70 -1.27 1.14
CA LYS A 36 -7.75 -0.09 0.29
C LYS A 36 -8.42 1.07 1.01
N ASP A 37 -7.98 2.29 0.70
CA ASP A 37 -8.66 3.50 1.19
C ASP A 37 -10.00 3.74 0.46
N GLU A 38 -10.70 4.80 0.88
CA GLU A 38 -11.94 5.29 0.27
C GLU A 38 -11.85 5.63 -1.24
N ASN A 39 -10.63 5.87 -1.74
CA ASN A 39 -10.34 6.14 -3.14
C ASN A 39 -9.92 4.88 -3.91
N ASN A 40 -10.04 3.70 -3.29
CA ASN A 40 -9.62 2.41 -3.82
C ASN A 40 -8.09 2.34 -4.08
N ASN A 41 -7.30 3.14 -3.36
CA ASN A 41 -5.84 3.05 -3.35
C ASN A 41 -5.42 1.88 -2.47
N SER A 42 -4.72 0.92 -3.05
CA SER A 42 -4.03 -0.14 -2.29
C SER A 42 -2.78 0.37 -1.59
N LEU A 43 -2.24 -0.43 -0.67
CA LEU A 43 -0.93 -0.21 -0.03
C LEU A 43 0.19 0.06 -1.06
N LEU A 44 0.15 -0.58 -2.23
CA LEU A 44 1.16 -0.38 -3.28
C LEU A 44 1.08 1.04 -3.90
N HIS A 45 -0.11 1.66 -3.97
CA HIS A 45 -0.22 3.05 -4.41
C HIS A 45 0.57 3.97 -3.48
N PHE A 46 0.38 3.81 -2.17
CA PHE A 46 1.07 4.61 -1.15
C PHE A 46 2.59 4.39 -1.18
N ALA A 47 3.04 3.14 -1.25
CA ALA A 47 4.47 2.82 -1.32
C ALA A 47 5.14 3.42 -2.58
N CYS A 48 4.50 3.32 -3.75
CA CYS A 48 5.01 3.91 -4.99
C CYS A 48 5.10 5.44 -4.93
N ALA A 49 4.11 6.13 -4.36
CA ALA A 49 4.15 7.59 -4.25
C ALA A 49 5.25 8.11 -3.32
N ASN A 50 5.68 7.30 -2.36
CA ASN A 50 6.79 7.61 -1.47
C ASN A 50 8.17 7.25 -2.06
N ASN A 51 8.21 6.65 -3.26
CA ASN A 51 9.43 6.14 -3.88
C ASN A 51 10.25 5.21 -2.96
N ASN A 52 9.55 4.46 -2.11
CA ASN A 52 10.18 3.56 -1.15
C ASN A 52 10.33 2.16 -1.76
N VAL A 53 11.52 1.86 -2.28
CA VAL A 53 11.80 0.62 -3.00
C VAL A 53 11.73 -0.60 -2.09
N ASP A 54 12.15 -0.50 -0.83
CA ASP A 54 12.17 -1.63 0.10
C ASP A 54 10.75 -2.00 0.53
N MET A 55 9.91 -1.01 0.85
CA MET A 55 8.47 -1.23 1.08
C MET A 55 7.77 -1.83 -0.15
N ILE A 56 8.08 -1.35 -1.36
CA ILE A 56 7.53 -1.92 -2.60
C ILE A 56 7.93 -3.40 -2.75
N ARG A 57 9.20 -3.74 -2.48
CA ARG A 57 9.69 -5.13 -2.54
C ARG A 57 9.01 -6.00 -1.51
N PHE A 58 8.90 -5.54 -0.28
CA PHE A 58 8.20 -6.24 0.80
C PHE A 58 6.75 -6.56 0.39
N LEU A 59 5.99 -5.56 -0.06
CA LEU A 59 4.60 -5.74 -0.47
C LEU A 59 4.45 -6.71 -1.66
N LEU A 60 5.37 -6.67 -2.64
CA LEU A 60 5.31 -7.52 -3.83
C LEU A 60 5.74 -8.96 -3.55
N TYR A 61 6.84 -9.17 -2.83
CA TYR A 61 7.50 -10.47 -2.73
C TYR A 61 7.15 -11.22 -1.45
N GLU A 62 6.89 -10.51 -0.35
CA GLU A 62 6.54 -11.13 0.93
C GLU A 62 5.03 -11.15 1.14
N CYS A 63 4.33 -10.06 0.81
CA CYS A 63 2.87 -10.00 0.95
C CYS A 63 2.09 -10.47 -0.28
N SER A 64 2.76 -10.67 -1.43
CA SER A 64 2.13 -11.10 -2.70
C SER A 64 0.95 -10.20 -3.11
N ILE A 65 1.08 -8.88 -2.94
CA ILE A 65 0.02 -7.93 -3.31
C ILE A 65 -0.18 -7.90 -4.84
N ASP A 66 -1.44 -7.77 -5.27
CA ASP A 66 -1.77 -7.55 -6.67
C ASP A 66 -1.29 -6.16 -7.11
N TYR A 67 -0.34 -6.15 -8.05
CA TYR A 67 0.20 -4.93 -8.63
C TYR A 67 -0.66 -4.37 -9.76
N ASN A 68 -1.57 -5.17 -10.32
CA ASN A 68 -2.43 -4.79 -11.45
C ASN A 68 -3.78 -4.24 -10.98
N THR A 69 -3.76 -3.44 -9.91
CA THR A 69 -4.95 -2.78 -9.35
C THR A 69 -5.07 -1.35 -9.87
N PHE A 70 -6.29 -0.83 -9.95
CA PHE A 70 -6.59 0.54 -10.34
C PHE A 70 -7.44 1.23 -9.27
N ASN A 71 -7.08 2.46 -8.90
CA ASN A 71 -7.88 3.28 -7.99
C ASN A 71 -9.10 3.90 -8.68
N ASN A 72 -9.92 4.65 -7.93
CA ASN A 72 -11.14 5.30 -8.45
C ASN A 72 -10.87 6.33 -9.56
N SER A 73 -9.64 6.82 -9.68
CA SER A 73 -9.20 7.72 -10.76
C SER A 73 -8.65 6.97 -11.97
N GLY A 74 -8.75 5.63 -12.01
CA GLY A 74 -8.23 4.79 -13.08
C GLY A 74 -6.71 4.68 -13.11
N ASN A 75 -6.01 5.03 -12.04
CA ASN A 75 -4.55 4.96 -11.98
C ASN A 75 -4.11 3.64 -11.38
N SER A 76 -3.07 3.03 -11.97
CA SER A 76 -2.28 2.00 -11.30
C SER A 76 -1.40 2.62 -10.20
N PRO A 77 -0.84 1.80 -9.27
CA PRO A 77 0.10 2.28 -8.27
C PRO A 77 1.23 3.15 -8.84
N LEU A 78 1.84 2.71 -9.95
CA LEU A 78 2.90 3.44 -10.62
C LEU A 78 2.41 4.74 -11.26
N LEU A 79 1.27 4.70 -11.97
CA LEU A 79 0.73 5.91 -12.61
C LEU A 79 0.32 6.95 -11.56
N TRP A 80 -0.20 6.51 -10.42
CA TRP A 80 -0.57 7.41 -9.33
C TRP A 80 0.65 8.13 -8.74
N ALA A 81 1.76 7.41 -8.52
CA ALA A 81 3.02 8.00 -8.07
C ALA A 81 3.52 9.09 -9.04
N ILE A 82 3.49 8.81 -10.34
CA ILE A 82 3.89 9.77 -11.38
C ILE A 82 3.01 11.03 -11.34
N ARG A 83 1.69 10.88 -11.18
CA ARG A 83 0.76 12.03 -11.10
C ARG A 83 0.94 12.86 -9.82
N LYS A 84 1.39 12.24 -8.72
CA LYS A 84 1.68 12.95 -7.46
C LYS A 84 2.96 13.77 -7.53
N ILE A 85 3.92 13.39 -8.38
CA ILE A 85 5.09 14.22 -8.67
C ILE A 85 4.58 15.46 -9.41
N LYS A 86 4.48 16.58 -8.69
CA LYS A 86 4.28 17.89 -9.31
C LYS A 86 5.48 18.13 -10.22
N ILE A 87 5.30 17.97 -11.52
CA ILE A 87 6.15 18.63 -12.50
C ILE A 87 5.84 20.12 -12.33
N LEU A 88 6.69 20.81 -11.56
CA LEU A 88 6.73 22.28 -11.48
C LEU A 88 7.20 22.84 -12.82
#